data_AF-A0A7K0YHT8-F1
#
_entry.id   AF-A0A7K0YHT8-F1
#
_cell.length_a   1.000
_cell.length_b   1.000
_cell.length_c   1.000
_cell.angle_alpha   90.00
_cell.angle_beta   90.00
_cell.angle_gamma   90.00
#
_symmetry.space_group_name_H-M   'P 1'
#
loop_
_entity.id
_entity.type
_entity.pdbx_description
1 polymer ?
#
loop_
_entity_poly.entity_id
_entity_poly.type
_entity_poly.pdbx_seq_one_letter_code
_entity_poly.pdbx_strand_id
1 'polypeptide(L)'
;LGLTLPGLAGTPAADSRLLQASHDSGRRIVEMVKEDLKPQDILTFGAFTNAIVALGAIGGSSNAVVHLLAIAGRAGVNLTLDDFDRIGSRIPLLVNLLPAGEHLMEDMFRAGGLRAVLAQVEKHLDRSAINVMGKPLVDSLKGAEIFDASVIATYEKPLQPEAGIAVLRGNIAPDGAVIKPAAASARLLVHTGAAVVFESIEDFHDRIDDPDLDVDENSVLILRGCGPKGYPGMPEVSNMAIPKKLLEKGIDDLVRICDGRMSGTAFGTVVLHVSPEAAAGGPLALIKNGDLIELNVPARTINVKISDAELAARTPSAATMGSLANPSRGWERMYIDHVQQAHLGADLDFLRGASGSATPRESH
;
A
#
# COMPACT_ATOMS: atom_id res chain seq x y z
N LEU A 1 -2.83 -13.92 -6.16
CA LEU A 1 -4.22 -13.97 -6.66
C LEU A 1 -4.48 -15.09 -7.65
N GLY A 2 -3.65 -15.30 -8.69
CA GLY A 2 -3.89 -16.38 -9.66
C GLY A 2 -4.89 -16.05 -10.77
N LEU A 3 -5.21 -14.76 -10.97
CA LEU A 3 -6.15 -14.26 -12.00
C LEU A 3 -5.53 -14.11 -13.41
N THR A 4 -4.24 -14.38 -13.57
CA THR A 4 -3.54 -14.32 -14.86
C THR A 4 -2.84 -15.64 -15.12
N LEU A 5 -2.56 -15.93 -16.41
CA LEU A 5 -1.77 -17.10 -16.76
C LEU A 5 -0.41 -17.06 -16.02
N PRO A 6 0.00 -18.16 -15.37
CA PRO A 6 1.27 -18.18 -14.64
C PRO A 6 2.46 -17.77 -15.52
N GLY A 7 3.28 -16.84 -15.02
CA GLY A 7 4.46 -16.33 -15.72
C GLY A 7 4.20 -15.12 -16.62
N LEU A 8 2.94 -14.73 -16.84
CA LEU A 8 2.61 -13.56 -17.68
C LEU A 8 2.97 -12.23 -17.00
N ALA A 9 2.73 -12.12 -15.69
CA ALA A 9 2.97 -10.91 -14.93
C ALA A 9 4.46 -10.50 -14.97
N GLY A 10 4.71 -9.24 -15.33
CA GLY A 10 6.06 -8.67 -15.45
C GLY A 10 6.71 -8.88 -16.82
N THR A 11 6.03 -9.50 -17.80
CA THR A 11 6.53 -9.57 -19.19
C THR A 11 6.56 -8.16 -19.80
N PRO A 12 7.70 -7.70 -20.36
CA PRO A 12 7.79 -6.39 -21.02
C PRO A 12 6.79 -6.25 -22.17
N ALA A 13 6.24 -5.05 -22.33
CA ALA A 13 5.20 -4.79 -23.33
C ALA A 13 5.64 -5.08 -24.77
N ALA A 14 6.92 -4.85 -25.08
CA ALA A 14 7.49 -5.10 -26.40
C ALA A 14 7.91 -6.56 -26.64
N ASP A 15 7.84 -7.44 -25.64
CA ASP A 15 8.24 -8.84 -25.77
C ASP A 15 7.17 -9.64 -26.54
N SER A 16 7.60 -10.41 -27.55
CA SER A 16 6.68 -11.19 -28.39
C SER A 16 5.90 -12.25 -27.62
N ARG A 17 6.43 -12.73 -26.48
CA ARG A 17 5.76 -13.70 -25.60
C ARG A 17 4.51 -13.12 -24.94
N LEU A 18 4.43 -11.79 -24.78
CA LEU A 18 3.22 -11.15 -24.24
C LEU A 18 2.03 -11.33 -25.20
N LEU A 19 2.25 -11.16 -26.50
CA LEU A 19 1.21 -11.38 -27.53
C LEU A 19 0.81 -12.85 -27.61
N GLN A 20 1.78 -13.77 -27.54
CA GLN A 20 1.50 -15.20 -27.48
C GLN A 20 0.64 -15.57 -26.27
N ALA A 21 1.02 -15.12 -25.07
CA ALA A 21 0.27 -15.37 -23.85
C ALA A 21 -1.11 -14.68 -23.83
N SER A 22 -1.26 -13.55 -24.52
CA SER A 22 -2.56 -12.89 -24.72
C SER A 22 -3.49 -13.77 -25.56
N HIS A 23 -2.97 -14.39 -26.62
CA HIS A 23 -3.72 -15.34 -27.43
C HIS A 23 -4.08 -16.61 -26.62
N ASP A 24 -3.16 -17.11 -25.80
CA ASP A 24 -3.43 -18.25 -24.91
C ASP A 24 -4.46 -17.90 -23.83
N SER A 25 -4.49 -16.66 -23.35
CA SER A 25 -5.54 -16.17 -22.43
C SER A 25 -6.92 -16.19 -23.12
N GLY A 26 -6.97 -15.84 -24.41
CA GLY A 26 -8.18 -15.94 -25.23
C GLY A 26 -8.67 -17.38 -25.41
N ARG A 27 -7.75 -18.35 -25.55
CA ARG A 27 -8.12 -19.77 -25.53
C ARG A 27 -8.63 -20.20 -24.16
N ARG A 28 -7.91 -19.82 -23.10
CA ARG A 28 -8.20 -20.25 -21.73
C ARG A 28 -9.55 -19.74 -21.24
N ILE A 29 -9.93 -18.51 -21.53
CA ILE A 29 -11.21 -17.97 -21.06
C ILE A 29 -12.41 -18.74 -21.62
N VAL A 30 -12.33 -19.26 -22.85
CA VAL A 30 -13.38 -20.10 -23.44
C VAL A 30 -13.54 -21.41 -22.67
N GLU A 31 -12.44 -22.00 -22.20
CA GLU A 31 -12.46 -23.20 -21.37
C GLU A 31 -13.03 -22.90 -19.98
N MET A 32 -12.62 -21.80 -19.35
CA MET A 32 -13.14 -21.38 -18.04
C MET A 32 -14.66 -21.21 -18.04
N VAL A 33 -15.24 -20.68 -19.12
CA VAL A 33 -16.70 -20.58 -19.28
C VAL A 33 -17.36 -21.97 -19.30
N LYS A 34 -16.75 -22.96 -19.96
CA LYS A 34 -17.26 -24.34 -20.00
C LYS A 34 -17.12 -25.06 -18.66
N GLU A 35 -16.08 -24.74 -17.91
CA GLU A 35 -15.81 -25.28 -16.58
C GLU A 35 -16.62 -24.59 -15.47
N ASP A 36 -17.29 -23.48 -15.78
CA ASP A 36 -17.88 -22.56 -14.80
C ASP A 36 -16.86 -22.11 -13.72
N LEU A 37 -15.59 -21.92 -14.13
CA LEU A 37 -14.53 -21.46 -13.24
C LEU A 37 -14.63 -19.94 -13.03
N LYS A 38 -15.20 -19.53 -11.89
CA LYS A 38 -15.52 -18.13 -11.58
C LYS A 38 -14.40 -17.47 -10.79
N PRO A 39 -14.31 -16.12 -10.80
CA PRO A 39 -13.39 -15.40 -9.94
C PRO A 39 -13.52 -15.77 -8.45
N GLN A 40 -14.73 -16.06 -7.96
CA GLN A 40 -14.97 -16.47 -6.56
C GLN A 40 -14.32 -17.82 -6.21
N ASP A 41 -14.13 -18.70 -7.20
CA ASP A 41 -13.45 -19.99 -7.00
C ASP A 41 -11.92 -19.80 -6.87
N ILE A 42 -11.39 -18.71 -7.44
CA ILE A 42 -9.96 -18.39 -7.47
C ILE A 42 -9.58 -17.41 -6.33
N LEU A 43 -10.40 -16.40 -6.09
CA LEU A 43 -10.18 -15.32 -5.11
C LEU A 43 -10.58 -15.77 -3.70
N THR A 44 -9.89 -16.79 -3.20
CA THR A 44 -10.03 -17.28 -1.83
C THR A 44 -9.09 -16.53 -0.88
N PHE A 45 -9.31 -16.66 0.44
CA PHE A 45 -8.36 -16.14 1.43
C PHE A 45 -6.92 -16.60 1.17
N GLY A 46 -6.72 -17.87 0.77
CA GLY A 46 -5.41 -18.39 0.38
C GLY A 46 -4.78 -17.66 -0.82
N ALA A 47 -5.58 -17.25 -1.81
CA ALA A 47 -5.09 -16.47 -2.94
C ALA A 47 -4.64 -15.04 -2.55
N PHE A 48 -5.31 -14.44 -1.55
CA PHE A 48 -4.90 -13.17 -0.95
C PHE A 48 -3.67 -13.32 -0.05
N THR A 49 -3.56 -14.39 0.75
CA THR A 49 -2.32 -14.75 1.46
C THR A 49 -1.14 -14.80 0.50
N ASN A 50 -1.29 -15.50 -0.64
CA ASN A 50 -0.25 -15.58 -1.67
C ASN A 50 0.07 -14.21 -2.29
N ALA A 51 -0.92 -13.33 -2.42
CA ALA A 51 -0.69 -11.97 -2.92
C ALA A 51 0.10 -11.11 -1.93
N ILE A 52 -0.19 -11.22 -0.63
CA ILE A 52 0.52 -10.51 0.44
C ILE A 52 1.97 -11.00 0.55
N VAL A 53 2.19 -12.32 0.46
CA VAL A 53 3.54 -12.89 0.43
C VAL A 53 4.31 -12.40 -0.80
N ALA A 54 3.69 -12.42 -1.98
CA ALA A 54 4.30 -11.87 -3.19
C ALA A 54 4.66 -10.39 -3.04
N LEU A 55 3.76 -9.60 -2.44
CA LEU A 55 3.94 -8.16 -2.20
C LEU A 55 5.16 -7.88 -1.33
N GLY A 56 5.36 -8.64 -0.26
CA GLY A 56 6.56 -8.54 0.58
C GLY A 56 7.83 -8.96 -0.16
N ALA A 57 7.79 -10.09 -0.88
CA ALA A 57 8.94 -10.63 -1.59
C ALA A 57 9.48 -9.70 -2.68
N ILE A 58 8.59 -8.96 -3.35
CA ILE A 58 8.97 -8.02 -4.43
C ILE A 58 9.18 -6.58 -3.93
N GLY A 59 8.93 -6.28 -2.65
CA GLY A 59 8.98 -4.91 -2.14
C GLY A 59 7.94 -3.98 -2.77
N GLY A 60 6.75 -4.50 -3.07
CA GLY A 60 5.76 -3.79 -3.88
C GLY A 60 5.09 -2.60 -3.19
N SER A 61 4.25 -1.90 -3.96
CA SER A 61 3.62 -0.64 -3.55
C SER A 61 2.67 -0.82 -2.36
N SER A 62 2.65 0.17 -1.46
CA SER A 62 1.64 0.26 -0.38
C SER A 62 0.21 0.38 -0.91
N ASN A 63 0.01 0.93 -2.11
CA ASN A 63 -1.31 0.98 -2.77
C ASN A 63 -1.93 -0.40 -2.96
N ALA A 64 -1.11 -1.46 -3.07
CA ALA A 64 -1.61 -2.82 -3.18
C ALA A 64 -2.42 -3.23 -1.95
N VAL A 65 -2.16 -2.65 -0.77
CA VAL A 65 -2.95 -2.90 0.45
C VAL A 65 -4.39 -2.46 0.22
N VAL A 66 -4.59 -1.20 -0.19
CA VAL A 66 -5.92 -0.63 -0.46
C VAL A 66 -6.64 -1.44 -1.55
N HIS A 67 -5.95 -1.75 -2.65
CA HIS A 67 -6.55 -2.51 -3.75
C HIS A 67 -6.93 -3.95 -3.37
N LEU A 68 -6.07 -4.66 -2.65
CA LEU A 68 -6.35 -6.04 -2.24
C LEU A 68 -7.50 -6.10 -1.23
N LEU A 69 -7.59 -5.14 -0.29
CA LEU A 69 -8.73 -5.00 0.61
C LEU A 69 -10.04 -4.75 -0.15
N ALA A 70 -10.03 -3.84 -1.12
CA ALA A 70 -11.19 -3.56 -1.97
C ALA A 70 -11.63 -4.80 -2.76
N ILE A 71 -10.68 -5.46 -3.45
CA ILE A 71 -10.96 -6.67 -4.24
C ILE A 71 -11.49 -7.80 -3.34
N ALA A 72 -10.92 -7.99 -2.14
CA ALA A 72 -11.42 -8.96 -1.16
C ALA A 72 -12.87 -8.65 -0.75
N GLY A 73 -13.18 -7.37 -0.50
CA GLY A 73 -14.53 -6.90 -0.21
C GLY A 73 -15.54 -7.20 -1.33
N ARG A 74 -15.10 -7.19 -2.60
CA ARG A 74 -15.93 -7.59 -3.76
C ARG A 74 -16.03 -9.11 -3.94
N ALA A 75 -14.98 -9.83 -3.58
CA ALA A 75 -14.97 -11.28 -3.59
C ALA A 75 -15.74 -11.91 -2.40
N GLY A 76 -16.17 -11.10 -1.43
CA GLY A 76 -16.80 -11.60 -0.20
C GLY A 76 -15.79 -12.27 0.76
N VAL A 77 -14.50 -12.01 0.59
CA VAL A 77 -13.43 -12.53 1.45
C VAL A 77 -13.19 -11.58 2.60
N ASN A 78 -13.19 -12.12 3.83
CA ASN A 78 -12.82 -11.36 5.01
C ASN A 78 -11.29 -11.20 5.09
N LEU A 79 -10.76 -10.20 4.39
CA LEU A 79 -9.38 -9.75 4.48
C LEU A 79 -9.34 -8.43 5.23
N THR A 80 -8.44 -8.32 6.20
CA THR A 80 -8.29 -7.16 7.08
C THR A 80 -6.91 -6.53 6.92
N LEU A 81 -6.75 -5.30 7.41
CA LEU A 81 -5.44 -4.65 7.43
C LEU A 81 -4.42 -5.47 8.25
N ASP A 82 -4.84 -6.06 9.37
CA ASP A 82 -3.97 -6.88 10.23
C ASP A 82 -3.42 -8.13 9.54
N ASP A 83 -4.11 -8.64 8.51
CA ASP A 83 -3.62 -9.77 7.72
C ASP A 83 -2.35 -9.41 6.94
N PHE A 84 -2.18 -8.15 6.53
CA PHE A 84 -0.96 -7.70 5.86
C PHE A 84 0.25 -7.76 6.79
N ASP A 85 0.09 -7.35 8.05
CA ASP A 85 1.19 -7.42 9.02
C ASP A 85 1.49 -8.87 9.41
N ARG A 86 0.44 -9.63 9.74
CA ARG A 86 0.54 -11.03 10.18
C ARG A 86 1.16 -11.94 9.13
N ILE A 87 0.84 -11.74 7.86
CA ILE A 87 1.31 -12.59 6.74
C ILE A 87 2.56 -12.01 6.10
N GLY A 88 2.58 -10.71 5.82
CA GLY A 88 3.56 -10.09 4.92
C GLY A 88 4.77 -9.48 5.60
N SER A 89 4.65 -8.93 6.81
CA SER A 89 5.69 -8.06 7.38
C SER A 89 7.03 -8.75 7.64
N ARG A 90 7.04 -10.08 7.76
CA ARG A 90 8.25 -10.90 7.96
C ARG A 90 8.76 -11.56 6.68
N ILE A 91 8.18 -11.24 5.53
CA ILE A 91 8.66 -11.74 4.25
C ILE A 91 9.89 -10.92 3.84
N PRO A 92 11.00 -11.58 3.43
CA PRO A 92 12.20 -10.89 2.99
C PRO A 92 12.02 -10.19 1.65
N LEU A 93 12.75 -9.11 1.41
CA LEU A 93 12.90 -8.52 0.09
C LEU A 93 13.86 -9.35 -0.75
N LEU A 94 13.37 -9.87 -1.87
CA LEU A 94 14.16 -10.69 -2.79
C LEU A 94 14.49 -9.97 -4.10
N VAL A 95 13.76 -8.93 -4.45
CA VAL A 95 13.83 -8.32 -5.77
C VAL A 95 14.58 -6.98 -5.71
N ASN A 96 15.70 -6.87 -6.43
CA ASN A 96 16.58 -5.70 -6.45
C ASN A 96 16.12 -4.68 -7.50
N LEU A 97 14.91 -4.15 -7.33
CA LEU A 97 14.33 -3.16 -8.25
C LEU A 97 14.17 -1.80 -7.60
N LEU A 98 14.31 -0.74 -8.40
CA LEU A 98 13.90 0.59 -7.98
C LEU A 98 12.43 0.58 -7.50
N PRO A 99 12.12 1.26 -6.39
CA PRO A 99 12.96 2.21 -5.67
C PRO A 99 13.78 1.62 -4.51
N ALA A 100 13.65 0.32 -4.22
CA ALA A 100 14.35 -0.33 -3.11
C ALA A 100 15.73 -0.91 -3.50
N GLY A 101 16.04 -0.89 -4.79
CA GLY A 101 17.21 -1.50 -5.40
C GLY A 101 17.69 -0.74 -6.63
N GLU A 102 18.42 -1.41 -7.53
CA GLU A 102 19.17 -0.76 -8.61
C GLU A 102 18.64 -1.07 -10.02
N HIS A 103 17.91 -2.18 -10.20
CA HIS A 103 17.48 -2.66 -11.52
C HIS A 103 16.04 -2.25 -11.88
N LEU A 104 15.59 -2.63 -13.09
CA LEU A 104 14.26 -2.37 -13.62
C LEU A 104 13.48 -3.66 -13.95
N MET A 105 12.18 -3.52 -14.21
CA MET A 105 11.27 -4.66 -14.44
C MET A 105 11.74 -5.63 -15.55
N GLU A 106 12.41 -5.12 -16.59
CA GLU A 106 12.95 -5.97 -17.66
C GLU A 106 14.06 -6.91 -17.14
N ASP A 107 14.89 -6.43 -16.22
CA ASP A 107 15.93 -7.24 -15.59
C ASP A 107 15.29 -8.35 -14.76
N MET A 108 14.26 -8.02 -13.95
CA MET A 108 13.52 -9.02 -13.16
C MET A 108 12.92 -10.09 -14.07
N PHE A 109 12.33 -9.70 -15.20
CA PHE A 109 11.78 -10.65 -16.16
C PHE A 109 12.85 -11.59 -16.72
N ARG A 110 14.01 -11.06 -17.13
CA ARG A 110 15.15 -11.86 -17.63
C ARG A 110 15.76 -12.76 -16.55
N ALA A 111 15.76 -12.31 -15.29
CA ALA A 111 16.28 -13.05 -14.15
C ALA A 111 15.41 -14.24 -13.71
N GLY A 112 14.23 -14.44 -14.30
CA GLY A 112 13.30 -15.53 -13.98
C GLY A 112 11.87 -15.08 -13.62
N GLY A 113 11.68 -13.77 -13.48
CA GLY A 113 10.39 -13.14 -13.24
C GLY A 113 9.73 -13.52 -11.92
N LEU A 114 8.43 -13.24 -11.81
CA LEU A 114 7.68 -13.46 -10.57
C LEU A 114 7.66 -14.94 -10.13
N ARG A 115 7.72 -15.89 -11.07
CA ARG A 115 7.73 -17.32 -10.74
C ARG A 115 8.99 -17.71 -9.96
N ALA A 116 10.15 -17.18 -10.34
CA ALA A 116 11.41 -17.42 -9.63
C ALA A 116 11.35 -16.85 -8.20
N VAL A 117 10.80 -15.64 -8.05
CA VAL A 117 10.59 -15.02 -6.72
C VAL A 117 9.65 -15.86 -5.86
N LEU A 118 8.50 -16.27 -6.41
CA LEU A 118 7.51 -17.06 -5.66
C LEU A 118 8.04 -18.43 -5.24
N ALA A 119 8.90 -19.06 -6.06
CA ALA A 119 9.55 -20.31 -5.70
C ALA A 119 10.43 -20.18 -4.44
N GLN A 120 11.09 -19.03 -4.24
CA GLN A 120 11.91 -18.78 -3.03
C GLN A 120 11.06 -18.64 -1.76
N VAL A 121 9.81 -18.20 -1.89
CA VAL A 121 8.88 -18.01 -0.76
C VAL A 121 7.77 -19.05 -0.72
N GLU A 122 7.91 -20.18 -1.45
CA GLU A 122 6.85 -21.19 -1.60
C GLU A 122 6.35 -21.72 -0.25
N LYS A 123 7.23 -21.84 0.76
CA LYS A 123 6.87 -22.29 2.11
C LYS A 123 5.86 -21.39 2.83
N HIS A 124 5.75 -20.13 2.39
CA HIS A 124 4.81 -19.14 2.93
C HIS A 124 3.53 -19.05 2.09
N LEU A 125 3.48 -19.73 0.95
CA LEU A 125 2.31 -19.72 0.07
C LEU A 125 1.28 -20.77 0.55
N ASP A 126 0.01 -20.37 0.50
CA ASP A 126 -1.11 -21.28 0.57
C ASP A 126 -1.15 -22.16 -0.68
N ARG A 127 -0.89 -23.46 -0.46
CA ARG A 127 -0.82 -24.48 -1.53
C ARG A 127 -2.19 -24.85 -2.09
N SER A 128 -3.29 -24.55 -1.38
CA SER A 128 -4.65 -24.86 -1.83
C SER A 128 -5.19 -23.84 -2.83
N ALA A 129 -4.62 -22.62 -2.85
CA ALA A 129 -5.06 -21.56 -3.74
C ALA A 129 -4.77 -21.92 -5.20
N ILE A 130 -5.82 -21.93 -6.02
CA ILE A 130 -5.74 -22.20 -7.46
C ILE A 130 -5.45 -20.93 -8.28
N ASN A 131 -5.18 -21.10 -9.57
CA ASN A 131 -5.12 -20.04 -10.56
C ASN A 131 -6.15 -20.25 -11.69
N VAL A 132 -6.18 -19.36 -12.69
CA VAL A 132 -7.08 -19.43 -13.86
C VAL A 132 -7.01 -20.74 -14.65
N MET A 133 -5.97 -21.56 -14.49
CA MET A 133 -5.89 -22.91 -15.07
C MET A 133 -6.66 -23.97 -14.28
N GLY A 134 -7.33 -23.60 -13.19
CA GLY A 134 -8.03 -24.53 -12.30
C GLY A 134 -7.09 -25.40 -11.46
N LYS A 135 -5.79 -25.07 -11.41
CA LYS A 135 -4.75 -25.84 -10.72
C LYS A 135 -4.12 -25.03 -9.58
N PRO A 136 -3.57 -25.67 -8.54
CA PRO A 136 -2.80 -25.00 -7.51
C PRO A 136 -1.75 -24.04 -8.09
N LEU A 137 -1.65 -22.83 -7.54
CA LEU A 137 -0.67 -21.84 -7.99
C LEU A 137 0.76 -22.36 -7.82
N VAL A 138 1.03 -23.08 -6.74
CA VAL A 138 2.35 -23.63 -6.42
C VAL A 138 2.85 -24.62 -7.47
N ASP A 139 1.95 -25.36 -8.13
CA ASP A 139 2.33 -26.30 -9.20
C ASP A 139 2.96 -25.57 -10.40
N SER A 140 2.54 -24.32 -10.63
CA SER A 140 3.09 -23.48 -11.69
C SER A 140 4.51 -22.96 -11.39
N LEU A 141 5.01 -23.13 -10.18
CA LEU A 141 6.36 -22.70 -9.78
C LEU A 141 7.44 -23.76 -10.11
N LYS A 142 7.03 -25.00 -10.43
CA LYS A 142 7.97 -26.06 -10.78
C LYS A 142 8.86 -25.66 -11.96
N GLY A 143 10.17 -25.82 -11.77
CA GLY A 143 11.18 -25.45 -12.76
C GLY A 143 11.38 -23.95 -12.95
N ALA A 144 10.87 -23.11 -12.03
CA ALA A 144 11.27 -21.71 -11.98
C ALA A 144 12.71 -21.61 -11.45
N GLU A 145 13.55 -20.89 -12.18
CA GLU A 145 14.98 -20.74 -11.88
C GLU A 145 15.32 -19.25 -11.76
N ILE A 146 16.29 -18.95 -10.91
CA ILE A 146 16.92 -17.63 -10.85
C ILE A 146 18.08 -17.65 -11.84
N PHE A 147 17.98 -16.85 -12.91
CA PHE A 147 19.03 -16.73 -13.92
C PHE A 147 20.03 -15.61 -13.60
N ASP A 148 19.65 -14.65 -12.76
CA ASP A 148 20.51 -13.57 -12.32
C ASP A 148 20.28 -13.24 -10.83
N ALA A 149 21.24 -13.64 -9.99
CA ALA A 149 21.19 -13.44 -8.55
C ALA A 149 21.48 -11.99 -8.11
N SER A 150 21.97 -11.12 -9.02
CA SER A 150 22.09 -9.68 -8.73
C SER A 150 20.73 -8.97 -8.77
N VAL A 151 19.76 -9.54 -9.50
CA VAL A 151 18.40 -9.01 -9.66
C VAL A 151 17.40 -9.70 -8.74
N ILE A 152 17.46 -11.03 -8.63
CA ILE A 152 16.59 -11.84 -7.76
C ILE A 152 17.47 -12.59 -6.76
N ALA A 153 17.42 -12.17 -5.50
CA ALA A 153 18.09 -12.82 -4.39
C ALA A 153 17.38 -14.13 -3.97
N THR A 154 18.13 -15.03 -3.33
CA THR A 154 17.56 -16.25 -2.74
C THR A 154 16.97 -15.96 -1.36
N TYR A 155 16.11 -16.87 -0.87
CA TYR A 155 15.54 -16.74 0.46
C TYR A 155 16.61 -16.69 1.58
N GLU A 156 17.70 -17.45 1.42
CA GLU A 156 18.78 -17.56 2.42
C GLU A 156 19.69 -16.33 2.44
N LYS A 157 19.77 -15.60 1.33
CA LYS A 157 20.59 -14.39 1.20
C LYS A 157 19.73 -13.25 0.61
N PRO A 158 18.69 -12.80 1.33
CA PRO A 158 17.80 -11.76 0.84
C PRO A 158 18.48 -10.38 0.87
N LEU A 159 17.89 -9.41 0.18
CA LEU A 159 18.35 -8.02 0.22
C LEU A 159 18.06 -7.40 1.60
N GLN A 160 16.88 -7.70 2.14
CA GLN A 160 16.48 -7.35 3.50
C GLN A 160 15.66 -8.49 4.11
N PRO A 161 15.92 -8.91 5.35
CA PRO A 161 15.27 -10.09 5.94
C PRO A 161 13.79 -9.87 6.30
N GLU A 162 13.40 -8.64 6.65
CA GLU A 162 12.03 -8.29 7.02
C GLU A 162 11.65 -6.97 6.35
N ALA A 163 11.05 -7.06 5.16
CA ALA A 163 10.85 -5.90 4.30
C ALA A 163 9.39 -5.67 3.89
N GLY A 164 8.53 -6.65 4.17
CA GLY A 164 7.10 -6.53 3.91
C GLY A 164 6.46 -5.36 4.64
N ILE A 165 5.33 -4.89 4.12
CA ILE A 165 4.59 -3.77 4.69
C ILE A 165 4.23 -4.09 6.14
N ALA A 166 4.49 -3.13 7.03
CA ALA A 166 4.11 -3.20 8.43
C ALA A 166 2.88 -2.33 8.68
N VAL A 167 2.00 -2.81 9.56
CA VAL A 167 0.80 -2.07 9.99
C VAL A 167 1.07 -1.45 11.35
N LEU A 168 0.90 -0.14 11.46
CA LEU A 168 1.06 0.61 12.70
C LEU A 168 -0.30 0.92 13.32
N ARG A 169 -0.41 0.82 14.64
CA ARG A 169 -1.58 1.23 15.41
C ARG A 169 -1.19 2.16 16.56
N GLY A 170 -2.11 2.97 17.02
CA GLY A 170 -1.90 3.82 18.18
C GLY A 170 -2.89 4.97 18.20
N ASN A 171 -2.69 5.93 19.10
CA ASN A 171 -3.66 7.02 19.27
C ASN A 171 -3.74 7.97 18.06
N ILE A 172 -2.75 7.95 17.15
CA ILE A 172 -2.80 8.69 15.87
C ILE A 172 -3.61 7.93 14.81
N ALA A 173 -3.46 6.60 14.77
CA ALA A 173 -4.00 5.72 13.74
C ALA A 173 -4.74 4.53 14.38
N PRO A 174 -5.92 4.74 14.98
CA PRO A 174 -6.62 3.69 15.72
C PRO A 174 -7.10 2.56 14.79
N ASP A 175 -7.54 2.87 13.56
CA ASP A 175 -7.92 1.86 12.57
C ASP A 175 -6.72 1.33 11.76
N GLY A 176 -5.58 2.01 11.88
CA GLY A 176 -4.28 1.58 11.40
C GLY A 176 -3.67 2.52 10.37
N ALA A 177 -2.38 2.37 10.15
CA ALA A 177 -1.60 3.01 9.10
C ALA A 177 -0.59 1.99 8.54
N VAL A 178 0.00 2.27 7.38
CA VAL A 178 1.01 1.38 6.78
C VAL A 178 2.34 2.10 6.60
N ILE A 179 3.43 1.35 6.73
CA ILE A 179 4.78 1.79 6.39
C ILE A 179 5.46 0.68 5.57
N LYS A 180 6.36 1.06 4.66
CA LYS A 180 7.15 0.13 3.83
C LYS A 180 8.60 0.09 4.35
N PRO A 181 8.97 -0.85 5.25
CA PRO A 181 10.32 -0.92 5.81
C PRO A 181 11.39 -1.08 4.74
N ALA A 182 11.08 -1.80 3.64
CA ALA A 182 11.99 -2.01 2.51
C ALA A 182 12.61 -0.73 1.93
N ALA A 183 11.93 0.41 2.05
CA ALA A 183 12.40 1.69 1.54
C ALA A 183 12.64 2.74 2.63
N ALA A 184 12.55 2.37 3.90
CA ALA A 184 12.73 3.28 5.03
C ALA A 184 14.19 3.27 5.52
N SER A 185 14.62 4.39 6.10
CA SER A 185 15.94 4.46 6.76
C SER A 185 15.91 3.70 8.08
N ALA A 186 16.80 2.71 8.26
CA ALA A 186 16.85 1.90 9.48
C ALA A 186 16.96 2.74 10.77
N ARG A 187 17.67 3.87 10.73
CA ARG A 187 17.83 4.81 11.85
C ARG A 187 16.52 5.48 12.31
N LEU A 188 15.50 5.52 11.46
CA LEU A 188 14.22 6.20 11.71
C LEU A 188 13.07 5.23 12.02
N LEU A 189 13.32 3.92 12.02
CA LEU A 189 12.29 2.91 12.33
C LEU A 189 11.82 2.96 13.80
N VAL A 190 12.63 3.54 14.67
CA VAL A 190 12.25 3.94 16.04
C VAL A 190 12.67 5.38 16.21
N HIS A 191 11.71 6.30 16.25
CA HIS A 191 11.97 7.73 16.20
C HIS A 191 10.99 8.49 17.09
N THR A 192 11.46 9.58 17.71
CA THR A 192 10.60 10.53 18.40
C THR A 192 11.00 11.94 18.03
N GLY A 193 10.04 12.76 17.62
CA GLY A 193 10.30 14.09 17.10
C GLY A 193 9.12 15.04 17.23
N ALA A 194 9.40 16.33 17.18
CA ALA A 194 8.37 17.37 17.16
C ALA A 194 7.62 17.36 15.82
N ALA A 195 6.29 17.48 15.87
CA ALA A 195 5.44 17.55 14.69
C ALA A 195 5.61 18.90 13.98
N VAL A 196 5.76 18.85 12.66
CA VAL A 196 5.62 19.99 11.75
C VAL A 196 4.43 19.70 10.84
N VAL A 197 3.33 20.42 11.07
CA VAL A 197 2.02 20.15 10.48
C VAL A 197 1.76 21.03 9.26
N PHE A 198 1.33 20.38 8.19
CA PHE A 198 0.81 20.96 6.96
C PHE A 198 -0.66 20.59 6.78
N GLU A 199 -1.49 21.60 6.54
CA GLU A 199 -2.95 21.49 6.51
C GLU A 199 -3.49 21.03 5.15
N SER A 200 -2.70 21.22 4.09
CA SER A 200 -3.00 20.79 2.72
C SER A 200 -1.70 20.65 1.92
N ILE A 201 -1.81 20.14 0.68
CA ILE A 201 -0.65 20.05 -0.21
C ILE A 201 -0.14 21.43 -0.64
N GLU A 202 -1.04 22.41 -0.77
CA GLU A 202 -0.71 23.81 -1.05
C GLU A 202 0.05 24.43 0.13
N ASP A 203 -0.44 24.25 1.36
CA ASP A 203 0.25 24.72 2.58
C ASP A 203 1.64 24.08 2.75
N PHE A 204 1.78 22.80 2.35
CA PHE A 204 3.08 22.14 2.27
C PHE A 204 4.03 22.84 1.29
N HIS A 205 3.61 23.05 0.03
CA HIS A 205 4.45 23.69 -0.97
C HIS A 205 4.82 25.13 -0.61
N ASP A 206 3.91 25.88 0.00
CA ASP A 206 4.14 27.27 0.38
C ASP A 206 5.17 27.41 1.50
N ARG A 207 5.28 26.42 2.41
CA ARG A 207 6.08 26.53 3.65
C ARG A 207 7.33 25.65 3.71
N ILE A 208 7.39 24.54 2.98
CA ILE A 208 8.43 23.52 3.21
C ILE A 208 9.86 24.03 3.04
N ASP A 209 10.06 24.98 2.12
CA ASP A 209 11.36 25.60 1.84
C ASP A 209 11.52 27.00 2.45
N ASP A 210 10.58 27.42 3.31
CA ASP A 210 10.73 28.65 4.08
C ASP A 210 11.96 28.53 5.02
N PRO A 211 12.96 29.42 4.90
CA PRO A 211 14.13 29.39 5.78
C PRO A 211 13.76 29.47 7.26
N ASP A 212 12.65 30.14 7.60
CA ASP A 212 12.16 30.37 8.95
C ASP A 212 11.23 29.26 9.46
N LEU A 213 10.90 28.24 8.64
CA LEU A 213 10.14 27.07 9.09
C LEU A 213 10.85 26.39 10.26
N ASP A 214 10.19 26.23 11.41
CA ASP A 214 10.79 25.51 12.54
C ASP A 214 10.81 23.99 12.26
N VAL A 215 11.92 23.51 11.68
CA VAL A 215 12.13 22.11 11.27
C VAL A 215 13.62 21.76 11.33
N ASP A 216 13.91 20.59 11.88
CA ASP A 216 15.24 20.01 12.02
C ASP A 216 15.29 18.52 11.59
N GLU A 217 16.46 17.89 11.71
CA GLU A 217 16.67 16.47 11.36
C GLU A 217 15.87 15.47 12.21
N ASN A 218 15.33 15.91 13.35
CA ASN A 218 14.57 15.06 14.26
C ASN A 218 13.06 15.28 14.12
N SER A 219 12.64 16.28 13.36
CA SER A 219 11.24 16.64 13.19
C SER A 219 10.44 15.55 12.47
N VAL A 220 9.14 15.51 12.72
CA VAL A 220 8.18 14.63 12.05
C VAL A 220 7.25 15.47 11.20
N LEU A 221 7.33 15.31 9.88
CA LEU A 221 6.46 16.05 8.97
C LEU A 221 5.10 15.37 8.92
N ILE A 222 4.03 16.14 9.10
CA ILE A 222 2.65 15.66 9.05
C ILE A 222 1.91 16.43 7.97
N LEU A 223 1.39 15.71 6.99
CA LEU A 223 0.46 16.25 6.01
C LEU A 223 -0.90 15.57 6.22
N ARG A 224 -1.95 16.36 6.38
CA ARG A 224 -3.31 15.86 6.62
C ARG A 224 -4.29 16.37 5.59
N GLY A 225 -5.51 15.83 5.61
CA GLY A 225 -6.54 16.20 4.63
C GLY A 225 -6.24 15.62 3.25
N CYS A 226 -5.38 14.62 3.16
CA CYS A 226 -4.98 13.96 1.92
C CYS A 226 -5.60 12.56 1.78
N GLY A 227 -6.55 12.20 2.65
CA GLY A 227 -7.28 10.94 2.63
C GLY A 227 -8.36 10.88 1.53
N PRO A 228 -9.15 9.77 1.50
CA PRO A 228 -10.25 9.61 0.56
C PRO A 228 -11.21 10.80 0.53
N LYS A 229 -11.73 11.24 1.69
CA LYS A 229 -12.67 12.35 1.75
C LYS A 229 -11.97 13.71 1.73
N GLY A 230 -10.81 13.81 2.38
CA GLY A 230 -10.16 15.08 2.65
C GLY A 230 -9.68 15.81 1.40
N TYR A 231 -9.05 15.09 0.47
CA TYR A 231 -8.37 15.74 -0.65
C TYR A 231 -9.31 16.29 -1.74
N PRO A 232 -10.23 15.52 -2.35
CA PRO A 232 -10.62 14.11 -2.16
C PRO A 232 -9.94 13.14 -3.15
N GLY A 233 -10.14 11.82 -2.96
CA GLY A 233 -9.63 10.76 -3.84
C GLY A 233 -8.30 10.14 -3.39
N MET A 234 -7.77 10.58 -2.25
CA MET A 234 -6.56 10.03 -1.64
C MET A 234 -5.34 10.02 -2.60
N PRO A 235 -4.81 11.17 -3.02
CA PRO A 235 -3.73 11.24 -4.01
C PRO A 235 -2.37 10.76 -3.46
N GLU A 236 -1.39 10.66 -4.36
CA GLU A 236 -0.02 10.23 -4.05
C GLU A 236 0.88 11.40 -3.65
N VAL A 237 0.58 12.02 -2.51
CA VAL A 237 1.28 13.22 -2.00
C VAL A 237 2.04 12.99 -0.70
N SER A 238 2.00 11.77 -0.16
CA SER A 238 2.57 11.46 1.16
C SER A 238 4.09 11.41 1.19
N ASN A 239 4.74 11.21 0.03
CA ASN A 239 6.19 11.29 -0.12
C ASN A 239 6.67 12.74 -0.14
N MET A 240 6.34 13.48 0.92
CA MET A 240 6.76 14.86 1.14
C MET A 240 8.26 15.01 0.90
N ALA A 241 8.63 16.03 0.14
CA ALA A 241 10.03 16.42 -0.03
C ALA A 241 10.65 16.82 1.32
N ILE A 242 11.95 16.57 1.46
CA ILE A 242 12.72 17.04 2.61
C ILE A 242 13.03 18.53 2.40
N PRO A 243 12.91 19.40 3.42
CA PRO A 243 13.24 20.82 3.31
C PRO A 243 14.64 21.04 2.72
N LYS A 244 14.77 21.98 1.78
CA LYS A 244 16.05 22.27 1.11
C LYS A 244 17.20 22.51 2.09
N LYS A 245 16.94 23.24 3.17
CA LYS A 245 17.95 23.53 4.21
C LYS A 245 18.46 22.31 4.98
N LEU A 246 17.71 21.20 4.97
CA LEU A 246 18.14 19.93 5.56
C LEU A 246 18.88 19.07 4.51
N LEU A 247 18.41 19.08 3.26
CA LEU A 247 19.12 18.45 2.13
C LEU A 247 20.53 19.03 1.96
N GLU A 248 20.70 20.35 2.10
CA GLU A 248 22.01 21.03 2.06
C GLU A 248 22.96 20.59 3.18
N LYS A 249 22.43 20.04 4.29
CA LYS A 249 23.20 19.43 5.38
C LYS A 249 23.43 17.92 5.18
N GLY A 250 23.00 17.36 4.06
CA GLY A 250 23.09 15.93 3.76
C GLY A 250 22.02 15.07 4.44
N ILE A 251 20.94 15.68 4.95
CA ILE A 251 19.81 14.94 5.51
C ILE A 251 18.82 14.66 4.38
N ASP A 252 18.66 13.39 4.05
CA ASP A 252 17.91 12.90 2.90
C ASP A 252 16.59 12.18 3.25
N ASP A 253 16.35 11.95 4.54
CA ASP A 253 15.15 11.27 5.03
C ASP A 253 14.73 11.80 6.41
N LEU A 254 13.42 11.92 6.57
CA LEU A 254 12.70 12.28 7.80
C LEU A 254 11.47 11.38 7.93
N VAL A 255 10.99 11.21 9.16
CA VAL A 255 9.70 10.58 9.39
C VAL A 255 8.60 11.50 8.85
N ARG A 256 7.76 10.94 7.97
CA ARG A 256 6.65 11.62 7.32
C ARG A 256 5.36 10.85 7.55
N ILE A 257 4.28 11.52 7.92
CA ILE A 257 2.99 10.90 8.24
C ILE A 257 1.91 11.57 7.40
N CYS A 258 1.07 10.76 6.74
CA CYS A 258 -0.02 11.25 5.92
C CYS A 258 -1.21 10.28 5.89
N ASP A 259 -2.42 10.83 5.84
CA ASP A 259 -3.65 10.08 5.58
C ASP A 259 -3.84 9.74 4.08
N GLY A 260 -2.93 10.19 3.21
CA GLY A 260 -2.90 9.90 1.78
C GLY A 260 -2.10 8.67 1.36
N ARG A 261 -1.75 8.62 0.06
CA ARG A 261 -0.95 7.56 -0.57
C ARG A 261 0.41 8.08 -1.02
N MET A 262 1.27 7.17 -1.48
CA MET A 262 2.49 7.53 -2.21
C MET A 262 2.66 6.62 -3.42
N SER A 263 3.41 7.08 -4.41
CA SER A 263 3.80 6.24 -5.55
C SER A 263 4.56 5.01 -5.09
N GLY A 264 4.36 3.89 -5.79
CA GLY A 264 5.15 2.67 -5.60
C GLY A 264 6.66 2.89 -5.78
N THR A 265 7.05 3.93 -6.53
CA THR A 265 8.44 4.33 -6.82
C THR A 265 9.04 5.28 -5.78
N ALA A 266 8.34 5.58 -4.69
CA ALA A 266 8.86 6.45 -3.64
C ALA A 266 9.70 5.70 -2.59
N PHE A 267 10.63 6.43 -1.97
CA PHE A 267 11.52 5.98 -0.89
C PHE A 267 11.40 6.85 0.38
N GLY A 268 11.94 6.33 1.46
CA GLY A 268 12.12 6.97 2.76
C GLY A 268 11.08 6.54 3.81
N THR A 269 11.22 7.10 5.01
CA THR A 269 10.50 6.67 6.21
C THR A 269 9.12 7.33 6.29
N VAL A 270 8.18 6.79 5.50
CA VAL A 270 6.83 7.38 5.33
C VAL A 270 5.74 6.45 5.87
N VAL A 271 4.92 6.98 6.78
CA VAL A 271 3.67 6.38 7.26
C VAL A 271 2.51 6.91 6.42
N LEU A 272 1.73 5.99 5.89
CA LEU A 272 0.70 6.22 4.89
C LEU A 272 -0.66 5.70 5.38
N HIS A 273 -1.72 6.14 4.72
CA HIS A 273 -3.07 5.57 4.87
C HIS A 273 -3.58 5.64 6.31
N VAL A 274 -3.11 6.64 7.08
CA VAL A 274 -3.56 6.87 8.45
C VAL A 274 -5.09 6.87 8.48
N SER A 275 -5.65 5.93 9.23
CA SER A 275 -7.08 5.71 9.34
C SER A 275 -7.53 5.79 10.80
N PRO A 276 -8.66 6.49 11.09
CA PRO A 276 -9.42 7.34 10.18
C PRO A 276 -8.60 8.54 9.67
N GLU A 277 -8.90 9.00 8.45
CA GLU A 277 -8.32 10.21 7.89
C GLU A 277 -8.78 11.47 8.66
N ALA A 278 -8.09 12.59 8.49
CA ALA A 278 -8.44 13.84 9.16
C ALA A 278 -9.88 14.29 8.84
N ALA A 279 -10.31 14.16 7.58
CA ALA A 279 -11.65 14.54 7.13
C ALA A 279 -12.79 13.67 7.67
N ALA A 280 -12.47 12.47 8.16
CA ALA A 280 -13.43 11.56 8.79
C ALA A 280 -13.41 11.65 10.33
N GLY A 281 -12.82 12.71 10.89
CA GLY A 281 -12.71 12.92 12.33
C GLY A 281 -11.55 12.14 12.98
N GLY A 282 -10.58 11.70 12.18
CA GLY A 282 -9.41 10.98 12.67
C GLY A 282 -8.50 11.81 13.57
N PRO A 283 -7.76 11.19 14.51
CA PRO A 283 -6.87 11.90 15.43
C PRO A 283 -5.76 12.72 14.76
N LEU A 284 -5.39 12.40 13.51
CA LEU A 284 -4.43 13.19 12.73
C LEU A 284 -4.87 14.66 12.56
N ALA A 285 -6.18 14.94 12.55
CA ALA A 285 -6.74 16.31 12.52
C ALA A 285 -6.48 17.11 13.80
N LEU A 286 -6.08 16.46 14.90
CA LEU A 286 -5.93 17.05 16.23
C LEU A 286 -4.47 17.35 16.59
N ILE A 287 -3.53 16.90 15.77
CA ILE A 287 -2.10 17.15 15.98
C ILE A 287 -1.77 18.62 15.73
N LYS A 288 -0.88 19.17 16.56
CA LYS A 288 -0.41 20.54 16.53
C LYS A 288 1.10 20.57 16.33
N ASN A 289 1.61 21.67 15.78
CA ASN A 289 3.06 21.92 15.72
C ASN A 289 3.67 21.79 17.12
N GLY A 290 4.82 21.12 17.21
CA GLY A 290 5.55 20.90 18.46
C GLY A 290 5.09 19.70 19.29
N ASP A 291 3.96 19.07 18.97
CA ASP A 291 3.59 17.80 19.62
C ASP A 291 4.66 16.74 19.37
N LEU A 292 5.03 15.98 20.40
CA LEU A 292 5.99 14.88 20.22
C LEU A 292 5.30 13.65 19.64
N ILE A 293 5.79 13.19 18.51
CA ILE A 293 5.31 12.00 17.80
C ILE A 293 6.30 10.86 18.00
N GLU A 294 5.81 9.70 18.40
CA GLU A 294 6.58 8.49 18.62
C GLU A 294 6.22 7.45 17.55
N LEU A 295 7.18 7.13 16.69
CA LEU A 295 7.11 6.02 15.74
C LEU A 295 7.95 4.86 16.27
N ASN A 296 7.36 3.67 16.34
CA ASN A 296 8.11 2.45 16.64
C ASN A 296 7.59 1.30 15.78
N VAL A 297 8.26 1.11 14.63
CA VAL A 297 7.91 0.08 13.64
C VAL A 297 8.07 -1.34 14.22
N PRO A 298 9.16 -1.71 14.93
CA PRO A 298 9.26 -3.03 15.56
C PRO A 298 8.10 -3.36 16.50
N ALA A 299 7.62 -2.37 17.28
CA ALA A 299 6.49 -2.53 18.18
C ALA A 299 5.12 -2.30 17.52
N ARG A 300 5.09 -1.99 16.21
CA ARG A 300 3.86 -1.68 15.45
C ARG A 300 3.05 -0.51 16.03
N THR A 301 3.75 0.50 16.57
CA THR A 301 3.10 1.63 17.25
C THR A 301 3.38 2.98 16.58
N ILE A 302 2.37 3.85 16.61
CA ILE A 302 2.46 5.26 16.22
C ILE A 302 1.58 6.13 17.11
N ASN A 303 2.20 7.01 17.90
CA ASN A 303 1.50 7.76 18.93
C ASN A 303 1.92 9.23 18.97
N VAL A 304 1.02 10.09 19.44
CA VAL A 304 1.33 11.43 19.93
C VAL A 304 1.44 11.39 21.45
N LYS A 305 2.52 11.94 22.01
CA LYS A 305 2.87 11.86 23.45
C LYS A 305 2.14 12.91 24.28
N ILE A 306 0.81 12.88 24.21
CA ILE A 306 -0.09 13.65 25.06
C ILE A 306 -1.08 12.69 25.74
N SER A 307 -1.76 13.16 26.78
CA SER A 307 -2.77 12.33 27.46
C SER A 307 -4.01 12.13 26.59
N ASP A 308 -4.72 11.01 26.77
CA ASP A 308 -5.99 10.75 26.09
C ASP A 308 -7.03 11.84 26.39
N ALA A 309 -7.03 12.37 27.62
CA ALA A 309 -7.91 13.47 28.03
C ALA A 309 -7.60 14.77 27.25
N GLU A 310 -6.33 15.07 27.02
CA GLU A 310 -5.93 16.22 26.21
C GLU A 310 -6.30 16.01 24.75
N LEU A 311 -5.98 14.85 24.17
CA LEU A 311 -6.31 14.54 22.78
C LEU A 311 -7.82 14.61 22.54
N ALA A 312 -8.64 14.05 23.44
CA ALA A 312 -10.09 14.08 23.36
C ALA A 312 -10.70 15.49 23.52
N ALA A 313 -10.01 16.40 24.23
CA ALA A 313 -10.45 17.78 24.40
C ALA A 313 -10.09 18.68 23.21
N ARG A 314 -9.21 18.23 22.30
CA ARG A 314 -8.81 19.00 21.12
C ARG A 314 -9.91 19.01 20.07
N THR A 315 -9.93 20.10 19.32
CA THR A 315 -10.73 20.25 18.11
C THR A 315 -9.81 20.58 16.93
N PRO A 316 -10.15 20.15 15.70
CA PRO A 316 -9.39 20.52 14.52
C PRO A 316 -9.31 22.04 14.36
N SER A 317 -8.20 22.54 13.81
CA SER A 317 -8.04 23.98 13.59
C SER A 317 -8.98 24.47 12.48
N ALA A 318 -9.28 25.78 12.47
CA ALA A 318 -10.04 26.37 11.38
C ALA A 318 -9.32 26.24 10.02
N ALA A 319 -7.98 26.25 10.02
CA ALA A 319 -7.18 26.02 8.83
C ALA A 319 -7.35 24.59 8.31
N THR A 320 -7.32 23.59 9.20
CA THR A 320 -7.59 22.19 8.85
C THR A 320 -8.97 22.05 8.25
N MET A 321 -10.01 22.58 8.90
CA MET A 321 -11.38 22.45 8.39
C MET A 321 -11.59 23.20 7.06
N GLY A 322 -10.87 24.30 6.86
CA GLY A 322 -10.92 25.10 5.64
C GLY A 322 -10.19 24.47 4.44
N SER A 323 -9.27 23.53 4.65
CA SER A 323 -8.52 22.86 3.57
C SER A 323 -9.20 21.62 3.02
N LEU A 324 -10.18 21.05 3.73
CA LEU A 324 -10.87 19.83 3.31
C LEU A 324 -11.81 20.07 2.13
N ALA A 325 -11.92 19.06 1.27
CA ALA A 325 -12.86 19.05 0.15
C ALA A 325 -14.32 19.19 0.63
N ASN A 326 -15.05 20.12 0.00
CA ASN A 326 -16.44 20.41 0.31
C ASN A 326 -17.31 20.60 -0.95
N PRO A 327 -17.46 19.57 -1.80
CA PRO A 327 -18.28 19.66 -3.00
C PRO A 327 -19.77 19.73 -2.64
N SER A 328 -20.53 20.52 -3.41
CA SER A 328 -21.97 20.68 -3.22
C SER A 328 -22.82 19.74 -4.10
N ARG A 329 -22.24 19.11 -5.13
CA ARG A 329 -22.94 18.24 -6.10
C ARG A 329 -21.96 17.37 -6.91
N GLY A 330 -22.49 16.46 -7.71
CA GLY A 330 -21.73 15.70 -8.70
C GLY A 330 -21.02 14.47 -8.13
N TRP A 331 -20.09 13.91 -8.92
CA TRP A 331 -19.34 12.70 -8.56
C TRP A 331 -18.59 12.86 -7.24
N GLU A 332 -17.88 13.98 -7.05
CA GLU A 332 -17.10 14.21 -5.82
C GLU A 332 -17.98 14.20 -4.57
N ARG A 333 -19.21 14.74 -4.64
CA ARG A 333 -20.16 14.70 -3.54
C ARG A 333 -20.57 13.27 -3.21
N MET A 334 -20.99 12.51 -4.22
CA MET A 334 -21.36 11.10 -4.04
C MET A 334 -20.19 10.28 -3.50
N TYR A 335 -18.97 10.53 -4.01
CA TYR A 335 -17.76 9.88 -3.56
C TYR A 335 -17.49 10.18 -2.08
N ILE A 336 -17.47 11.44 -1.64
CA ILE A 336 -17.23 11.79 -0.23
C ILE A 336 -18.31 11.22 0.71
N ASP A 337 -19.57 11.22 0.27
CA ASP A 337 -20.67 10.69 1.06
C ASP A 337 -20.54 9.17 1.28
N HIS A 338 -20.01 8.42 0.31
CA HIS A 338 -20.04 6.95 0.29
C HIS A 338 -18.68 6.25 0.40
N VAL A 339 -17.56 6.96 0.20
CA VAL A 339 -16.23 6.34 0.23
C VAL A 339 -15.87 5.90 1.64
N GLN A 340 -15.40 4.66 1.74
CA GLN A 340 -14.87 4.09 2.97
C GLN A 340 -13.42 4.53 3.22
N GLN A 341 -12.92 4.23 4.40
CA GLN A 341 -11.54 4.55 4.79
C GLN A 341 -10.53 3.59 4.12
N ALA A 342 -9.25 3.99 4.11
CA ALA A 342 -8.19 3.24 3.44
C ALA A 342 -7.98 1.82 4.01
N HIS A 343 -8.14 1.65 5.33
CA HIS A 343 -8.10 0.33 5.98
C HIS A 343 -9.23 -0.63 5.56
N LEU A 344 -10.24 -0.13 4.84
CA LEU A 344 -11.34 -0.91 4.23
C LEU A 344 -11.22 -1.01 2.70
N GLY A 345 -10.14 -0.49 2.11
CA GLY A 345 -9.91 -0.48 0.66
C GLY A 345 -10.43 0.74 -0.09
N ALA A 346 -10.94 1.76 0.62
CA ALA A 346 -11.47 3.00 0.02
C ALA A 346 -12.50 2.77 -1.11
N ASP A 347 -13.28 1.70 -1.01
CA ASP A 347 -14.42 1.42 -1.89
C ASP A 347 -15.63 2.26 -1.49
N LEU A 348 -16.67 2.31 -2.33
CA LEU A 348 -17.96 2.88 -1.96
C LEU A 348 -18.75 1.86 -1.14
N ASP A 349 -19.30 2.29 -0.01
CA ASP A 349 -20.01 1.42 0.94
C ASP A 349 -21.10 0.56 0.29
N PHE A 350 -21.88 1.14 -0.63
CA PHE A 350 -22.98 0.49 -1.35
C PHE A 350 -22.53 -0.42 -2.51
N LEU A 351 -21.23 -0.44 -2.85
CA LEU A 351 -20.68 -1.30 -3.91
C LEU A 351 -20.03 -2.58 -3.40
N ARG A 352 -19.84 -2.73 -2.08
CA ARG A 352 -19.26 -3.94 -1.47
C ARG A 352 -20.15 -5.17 -1.66
N GLY A 353 -19.53 -6.35 -1.64
CA GLY A 353 -20.21 -7.63 -1.92
C GLY A 353 -20.19 -7.96 -3.41
N ALA A 354 -21.13 -8.78 -3.89
CA ALA A 354 -21.25 -9.14 -5.30
C ALA A 354 -22.73 -9.15 -5.73
N SER A 355 -23.03 -8.54 -6.88
CA SER A 355 -24.40 -8.43 -7.41
C SER A 355 -24.84 -9.65 -8.25
N GLY A 356 -23.95 -10.63 -8.45
CA GLY A 356 -24.20 -11.81 -9.29
C GLY A 356 -24.26 -11.49 -10.78
N SER A 357 -24.63 -12.52 -11.56
CA SER A 357 -24.74 -12.47 -13.03
C SER A 357 -26.15 -12.75 -13.54
N ALA A 358 -27.16 -12.59 -12.67
CA ALA A 358 -28.55 -12.83 -13.02
C ALA A 358 -28.98 -11.95 -14.21
N THR A 359 -29.65 -12.54 -15.18
CA THR A 359 -30.21 -11.79 -16.31
C THR A 359 -31.21 -10.77 -15.78
N PRO A 360 -31.07 -9.48 -16.14
CA PRO A 360 -32.02 -8.46 -15.72
C PRO A 360 -33.40 -8.70 -16.34
N ARG A 361 -34.37 -7.87 -15.97
CA ARG A 361 -35.70 -7.91 -16.60
C ARG A 361 -35.58 -7.81 -18.11
N GLU A 362 -36.40 -8.60 -18.77
CA GLU A 362 -36.63 -8.51 -20.21
C GLU A 362 -37.09 -7.07 -20.54
N SER A 363 -36.65 -6.56 -21.69
CA SER A 363 -36.80 -5.17 -22.11
C SER A 363 -37.95 -4.91 -23.09
N HIS A 364 -38.58 -5.94 -23.66
CA HIS A 364 -39.71 -5.94 -24.60
C HIS A 364 -40.47 -7.28 -24.73
#